data_AF-A0A929WWV0-F1
#
_entry.id   AF-A0A929WWV0-F1
#
_cell.length_a   1.000
_cell.length_b   1.000
_cell.length_c   1.000
_cell.angle_alpha   90.00
_cell.angle_beta   90.00
_cell.angle_gamma   90.00
#
_symmetry.space_group_name_H-M   'P 1'
#
loop_
_entity.id
_entity.type
_entity.pdbx_description
1 polymer ?
#
loop_
_entity_poly.entity_id
_entity_poly.type
_entity_poly.pdbx_seq_one_letter_code
_entity_poly.pdbx_strand_id
1 'polypeptide(L)'
;MSEKLLPRIPIIEVFPVIEDGTLPAKATEGEPFPIRATVFREGHDAFAAEAVLLRPDGGEYSRTRMVDIAPGLDRYEAWVAPDAPGAWTFRVDSWSDPYATWRHDAAVKVGAGIDVELMLEE
;
A
#
# COMPACT_ATOMS: atom_id res chain seq x y z
N MET A 1 -3.27 22.51 16.66
CA MET A 1 -3.53 21.16 16.10
C MET A 1 -3.34 21.26 14.60
N SER A 2 -2.29 20.64 14.06
CA SER A 2 -2.16 20.54 12.60
C SER A 2 -3.26 19.60 12.11
N GLU A 3 -4.08 20.08 11.18
CA GLU A 3 -5.14 19.31 10.56
C GLU A 3 -4.49 18.21 9.71
N LYS A 4 -4.53 16.97 10.19
CA LYS A 4 -3.92 15.84 9.49
C LYS A 4 -4.86 15.43 8.36
N LEU A 5 -4.67 16.03 7.19
CA LEU A 5 -5.43 15.70 6.00
C LEU A 5 -5.09 14.28 5.55
N LEU A 6 -6.10 13.45 5.31
CA LEU A 6 -5.91 12.12 4.74
C LEU A 6 -5.48 12.22 3.27
N PRO A 7 -4.62 11.30 2.79
CA PRO A 7 -4.32 11.20 1.37
C PRO A 7 -5.57 10.85 0.55
N ARG A 8 -5.50 11.08 -0.77
CA ARG A 8 -6.60 10.80 -1.72
C ARG A 8 -7.10 9.36 -1.65
N ILE A 9 -6.18 8.41 -1.42
CA ILE A 9 -6.48 7.02 -1.07
C ILE A 9 -6.09 6.89 0.39
N PRO A 10 -7.05 6.89 1.34
CA PRO A 10 -6.76 6.86 2.77
C PRO A 10 -5.83 5.73 3.21
N ILE A 11 -4.85 6.09 4.05
CA ILE A 11 -3.99 5.16 4.79
C ILE A 11 -4.14 5.51 6.27
N ILE A 12 -4.60 4.55 7.08
CA ILE A 12 -4.74 4.72 8.53
C ILE A 12 -4.21 3.48 9.27
N GLU A 13 -4.02 3.62 10.58
CA GLU A 13 -3.60 2.51 11.46
C GLU A 13 -2.31 1.79 10.97
N VAL A 14 -1.33 2.60 10.58
CA VAL A 14 0.00 2.12 10.16
C VAL A 14 0.66 1.35 11.30
N PHE A 15 1.31 0.24 10.97
CA PHE A 15 2.04 -0.63 11.88
C PHE A 15 3.38 -1.03 11.24
N PRO A 16 4.48 -1.14 12.01
CA PRO A 16 4.56 -1.01 13.47
C PRO A 16 4.70 0.46 13.94
N VAL A 17 3.92 0.84 14.95
CA VAL A 17 4.02 2.15 15.62
C VAL A 17 4.11 1.91 17.14
N ILE A 18 5.16 2.44 17.77
CA ILE A 18 5.42 2.29 19.21
C ILE A 18 5.20 3.65 19.88
N GLU A 19 4.39 3.69 20.95
CA GLU A 19 4.11 4.92 21.71
C GLU A 19 3.71 6.10 20.81
N ASP A 20 2.73 5.89 19.92
CA ASP A 20 2.26 6.88 18.92
C ASP A 20 3.38 7.47 18.04
N GLY A 21 4.44 6.67 17.80
CA GLY A 21 5.58 7.04 16.97
C GLY A 21 6.68 7.80 17.73
N THR A 22 6.54 7.97 19.05
CA THR A 22 7.59 8.60 19.88
C THR A 22 8.79 7.69 20.12
N LEU A 23 8.61 6.37 19.96
CA LEU A 23 9.69 5.39 20.00
C LEU A 23 9.82 4.65 18.66
N PRO A 24 11.05 4.33 18.23
CA PRO A 24 11.25 3.56 17.02
C PRO A 24 10.85 2.09 17.22
N ALA A 25 10.22 1.51 16.20
CA ALA A 25 10.15 0.06 16.06
C ALA A 25 11.57 -0.52 15.92
N LYS A 26 11.72 -1.81 16.24
CA LYS A 26 13.03 -2.49 16.26
C LYS A 26 13.02 -3.69 15.35
N ALA A 27 14.11 -3.88 14.62
CA ALA A 27 14.44 -5.04 13.83
C ALA A 27 15.97 -5.20 13.83
N THR A 28 16.44 -6.38 13.44
CA THR A 28 17.87 -6.66 13.20
C THR A 28 18.19 -6.70 11.70
N GLU A 29 19.48 -6.63 11.37
CA GLU A 29 19.94 -6.82 9.98
C GLU A 29 19.47 -8.17 9.43
N GLY A 30 18.81 -8.13 8.28
CA GLY A 30 18.27 -9.30 7.58
C GLY A 30 16.97 -9.86 8.17
N GLU A 31 16.48 -9.35 9.30
CA GLU A 31 15.22 -9.81 9.91
C GLU A 31 14.01 -9.20 9.18
N PRO A 32 13.16 -10.04 8.56
CA PRO A 32 11.95 -9.55 7.94
C PRO A 32 10.92 -9.14 8.99
N PHE A 33 10.24 -8.02 8.76
CA PHE A 33 9.10 -7.60 9.58
C PHE A 33 7.96 -7.08 8.70
N PRO A 34 6.70 -7.20 9.17
CA PRO A 34 5.55 -6.73 8.41
C PRO A 34 5.30 -5.24 8.64
N ILE A 35 5.13 -4.50 7.55
CA ILE A 35 4.46 -3.20 7.55
C ILE A 35 3.00 -3.45 7.21
N ARG A 36 2.08 -2.93 8.03
CA ARG A 36 0.63 -3.04 7.81
C ARG A 36 -0.03 -1.68 7.84
N ALA A 37 -1.18 -1.59 7.17
CA ALA A 37 -2.06 -0.44 7.27
C ALA A 37 -3.49 -0.83 6.89
N THR A 38 -4.45 -0.02 7.31
CA THR A 38 -5.77 0.02 6.66
C THR A 38 -5.68 0.95 5.47
N VAL A 39 -5.96 0.44 4.27
CA VAL A 39 -5.93 1.22 3.03
C VAL A 39 -7.22 0.99 2.28
N PHE A 40 -7.91 2.07 1.92
CA PHE A 40 -9.20 2.00 1.24
C PHE A 40 -9.41 3.23 0.36
N ARG A 41 -10.50 3.24 -0.42
CA ARG A 41 -10.96 4.40 -1.19
C ARG A 41 -12.47 4.51 -1.20
N GLU A 42 -12.98 5.64 -1.62
CA GLU A 42 -14.38 5.77 -2.01
C GLU A 42 -14.65 5.09 -3.37
N GLY A 43 -15.92 4.72 -3.60
CA GLY A 43 -16.33 3.98 -4.80
C GLY A 43 -15.96 2.50 -4.73
N HIS A 44 -16.01 1.83 -5.88
CA HIS A 44 -15.76 0.37 -6.00
C HIS A 44 -14.54 0.03 -6.86
N ASP A 45 -13.90 1.04 -7.45
CA ASP A 45 -12.72 0.85 -8.28
C ASP A 45 -11.55 0.29 -7.47
N ALA A 46 -10.59 -0.30 -8.16
CA ALA A 46 -9.38 -0.81 -7.55
C ALA A 46 -8.46 0.33 -7.05
N PHE A 47 -7.63 -0.03 -6.07
CA PHE A 47 -6.53 0.77 -5.56
C PHE A 47 -5.34 -0.11 -5.22
N ALA A 48 -4.28 0.55 -4.80
CA ALA A 48 -2.99 -0.03 -4.58
C ALA A 48 -2.33 0.55 -3.33
N ALA A 49 -1.49 -0.25 -2.67
CA ALA A 49 -0.59 0.22 -1.64
C ALA A 49 0.78 -0.47 -1.71
N GLU A 50 1.84 0.25 -1.36
CA GLU A 50 3.20 -0.26 -1.24
C GLU A 50 3.80 0.16 0.10
N ALA A 51 4.53 -0.76 0.74
CA ALA A 51 5.41 -0.42 1.84
C ALA A 51 6.78 -0.04 1.27
N VAL A 52 7.28 1.13 1.68
CA VAL A 52 8.56 1.68 1.25
C VAL A 52 9.49 1.74 2.46
N LEU A 53 10.60 1.01 2.38
CA LEU A 53 11.66 1.03 3.39
C LEU A 53 12.75 2.01 2.94
N LEU A 54 13.16 2.91 3.83
CA LEU A 54 14.12 3.98 3.58
C LEU A 54 15.37 3.76 4.42
N ARG A 55 16.54 3.86 3.79
CA ARG A 55 17.85 3.77 4.43
C ARG A 55 18.08 4.92 5.42
N PRO A 56 19.05 4.80 6.34
CA PRO A 56 19.44 5.89 7.24
C PRO A 56 19.92 7.17 6.54
N ASP A 57 20.37 7.09 5.29
CA ASP A 57 20.74 8.25 4.47
C ASP A 57 19.53 8.92 3.76
N GLY A 58 18.32 8.38 3.95
CA GLY A 58 17.07 8.84 3.34
C GLY A 58 16.77 8.22 1.97
N GLY A 59 17.68 7.42 1.40
CA GLY A 59 17.46 6.76 0.12
C GLY A 59 16.45 5.60 0.19
N GLU A 60 15.66 5.41 -0.87
CA GLU A 60 14.78 4.25 -0.97
C GLU A 60 15.60 2.94 -1.02
N TYR A 61 15.28 2.03 -0.11
CA TYR A 61 15.86 0.68 -0.07
C TYR A 61 15.06 -0.29 -0.91
N SER A 62 13.77 -0.40 -0.59
CA SER A 62 12.85 -1.33 -1.24
C SER A 62 11.44 -0.76 -1.26
N ARG A 63 10.70 -1.15 -2.29
CA ARG A 63 9.25 -1.03 -2.36
C ARG A 63 8.64 -2.42 -2.50
N THR A 64 7.62 -2.70 -1.71
CA THR A 64 6.95 -4.01 -1.74
C THR A 64 5.45 -3.79 -1.81
N ARG A 65 4.80 -4.36 -2.84
CA ARG A 65 3.34 -4.32 -2.99
C ARG A 65 2.70 -4.93 -1.75
N MET A 66 1.76 -4.20 -1.16
CA MET A 66 0.98 -4.73 -0.05
C MET A 66 -0.14 -5.62 -0.57
N VAL A 67 -0.45 -6.67 0.20
CA VAL A 67 -1.51 -7.63 -0.09
C VAL A 67 -2.58 -7.59 0.99
N ASP A 68 -3.83 -7.81 0.60
CA ASP A 68 -4.93 -7.92 1.55
C ASP A 68 -4.76 -9.19 2.40
N ILE A 69 -4.68 -9.01 3.71
CA ILE A 69 -4.50 -10.08 4.70
C ILE A 69 -5.77 -10.36 5.51
N ALA A 70 -6.81 -9.54 5.35
CA ALA A 70 -8.11 -9.75 5.98
C ALA A 70 -9.23 -9.23 5.07
N PRO A 71 -9.65 -10.03 4.08
CA PRO A 71 -10.62 -9.61 3.08
C PRO A 71 -11.89 -9.01 3.66
N GLY A 72 -12.26 -7.84 3.16
CA GLY A 72 -13.41 -7.05 3.62
C GLY A 72 -13.15 -6.17 4.85
N LEU A 73 -11.93 -6.18 5.40
CA LEU A 73 -11.50 -5.29 6.50
C LEU A 73 -10.45 -4.26 6.07
N ASP A 74 -10.14 -4.20 4.77
CA ASP A 74 -9.18 -3.27 4.18
C ASP A 74 -7.78 -3.31 4.82
N ARG A 75 -7.38 -4.48 5.35
CA ARG A 75 -6.08 -4.66 6.02
C ARG A 75 -5.05 -5.17 5.03
N TYR A 76 -4.03 -4.35 4.81
CA TYR A 76 -2.95 -4.67 3.88
C TYR A 76 -1.63 -4.90 4.62
N GLU A 77 -0.79 -5.78 4.08
CA GLU A 77 0.55 -6.10 4.61
C GLU A 77 1.58 -6.20 3.49
N ALA A 78 2.80 -5.73 3.77
CA ALA A 78 3.99 -6.08 3.01
C ALA A 78 5.16 -6.35 3.97
N TRP A 79 6.00 -7.32 3.61
CA TRP A 79 7.20 -7.65 4.38
C TRP A 79 8.41 -6.95 3.79
N VAL A 80 9.25 -6.40 4.68
CA VAL A 80 10.51 -5.74 4.35
C VAL A 80 11.60 -6.21 5.31
N ALA A 81 12.87 -6.07 4.92
CA ALA A 81 14.01 -6.41 5.77
C ALA A 81 15.13 -5.37 5.57
N PRO A 82 15.67 -4.76 6.63
CA PRO A 82 16.83 -3.89 6.53
C PRO A 82 18.09 -4.72 6.30
N ASP A 83 19.06 -4.22 5.54
CA ASP A 83 20.31 -4.93 5.22
C ASP A 83 21.53 -4.42 5.96
N ALA A 84 21.35 -3.46 6.87
CA ALA A 84 22.43 -2.90 7.68
C ALA A 84 21.89 -2.29 8.99
N PRO A 85 22.71 -2.18 10.05
CA PRO A 85 22.36 -1.43 11.24
C PRO A 85 22.20 0.07 10.95
N GLY A 86 21.23 0.71 11.61
CA GLY A 86 21.05 2.17 11.52
C GLY A 86 19.64 2.64 11.86
N ALA A 87 19.41 3.95 11.71
CA ALA A 87 18.10 4.56 11.89
C ALA A 87 17.30 4.50 10.59
N TRP A 88 16.62 3.38 10.35
CA TRP A 88 15.74 3.21 9.20
C TRP A 88 14.40 3.91 9.41
N THR A 89 13.75 4.29 8.31
CA THR A 89 12.37 4.78 8.33
C THR A 89 11.55 4.02 7.30
N PHE A 90 10.23 4.05 7.44
CA PHE A 90 9.35 3.46 6.46
C PHE A 90 8.11 4.33 6.25
N ARG A 91 7.45 4.15 5.12
CA ARG A 91 6.17 4.78 4.80
C ARG A 91 5.32 3.82 3.98
N VAL A 92 4.03 4.14 3.89
CA VAL A 92 3.09 3.47 3.00
C VAL A 92 2.67 4.47 1.93
N ASP A 93 2.76 4.06 0.68
CA ASP A 93 2.28 4.82 -0.47
C ASP A 93 1.03 4.16 -1.02
N SER A 94 0.04 4.97 -1.41
CA SER A 94 -1.24 4.48 -1.93
C SER A 94 -1.72 5.28 -3.14
N TRP A 95 -2.35 4.62 -4.10
CA TRP A 95 -2.86 5.26 -5.32
C TRP A 95 -4.08 4.53 -5.89
N SER A 96 -4.85 5.26 -6.71
CA SER A 96 -5.94 4.70 -7.51
C SER A 96 -5.33 3.77 -8.58
N ASP A 97 -5.93 2.61 -8.80
CA ASP A 97 -5.45 1.64 -9.79
C ASP A 97 -6.47 1.52 -10.95
N PRO A 98 -6.52 2.52 -11.86
CA PRO A 98 -7.50 2.54 -12.95
C PRO A 98 -7.27 1.40 -13.92
N TYR A 99 -6.02 0.95 -14.10
CA TYR A 99 -5.73 -0.20 -14.95
C TYR A 99 -6.27 -1.49 -14.36
N ALA A 100 -6.07 -1.75 -13.06
CA ALA A 100 -6.64 -2.94 -12.42
C ALA A 100 -8.18 -2.91 -12.45
N THR A 101 -8.77 -1.73 -12.29
CA THR A 101 -10.22 -1.51 -12.41
C THR A 101 -10.71 -1.87 -13.82
N TRP A 102 -10.14 -1.22 -14.84
CA TRP A 102 -10.48 -1.48 -16.24
C TRP A 102 -10.26 -2.94 -16.60
N ARG A 103 -9.15 -3.56 -16.18
CA ARG A 103 -8.85 -4.97 -16.49
C ARG A 103 -9.90 -5.92 -15.91
N HIS A 104 -10.42 -5.64 -14.71
CA HIS A 104 -11.50 -6.41 -14.11
C HIS A 104 -12.78 -6.29 -14.95
N ASP A 105 -13.19 -5.06 -15.27
CA ASP A 105 -14.42 -4.78 -16.00
C ASP A 105 -14.37 -5.29 -17.45
N ALA A 106 -13.25 -5.05 -18.15
CA ALA A 106 -13.03 -5.48 -19.52
C ALA A 106 -13.07 -7.01 -19.63
N ALA A 107 -12.47 -7.74 -18.70
CA ALA A 107 -12.51 -9.21 -18.71
C ALA A 107 -13.95 -9.75 -18.65
N VAL A 108 -14.83 -9.10 -17.90
CA VAL A 108 -16.24 -9.48 -17.77
C VAL A 108 -17.03 -9.05 -19.02
N LYS A 109 -16.94 -7.77 -19.40
CA LYS A 109 -17.74 -7.19 -20.49
C LYS A 109 -17.36 -7.74 -21.87
N VAL A 110 -16.06 -7.81 -22.18
CA VAL A 110 -15.57 -8.36 -23.45
C VAL A 110 -15.93 -9.84 -23.56
N GLY A 111 -15.77 -10.60 -22.46
CA GLY A 111 -16.18 -12.01 -22.41
C GLY A 111 -17.67 -12.23 -22.66
N ALA A 112 -18.50 -11.24 -22.33
CA ALA A 112 -19.94 -11.25 -22.58
C ALA A 112 -20.34 -10.61 -23.93
N GLY A 113 -19.40 -10.08 -24.71
CA GLY A 113 -19.68 -9.36 -25.96
C GLY A 113 -20.38 -8.02 -25.76
N ILE A 114 -20.27 -7.41 -24.58
CA ILE A 114 -20.89 -6.13 -24.22
C ILE A 114 -19.88 -4.99 -24.42
N ASP A 115 -20.28 -3.95 -25.15
CA ASP A 115 -19.49 -2.71 -25.35
C ASP A 115 -18.02 -2.95 -25.69
N VAL A 116 -17.73 -4.00 -26.49
CA VAL A 116 -16.36 -4.49 -26.71
C VAL A 116 -15.44 -3.42 -27.26
N GLU A 117 -15.86 -2.71 -28.31
CA GLU A 117 -15.03 -1.67 -28.93
C GLU A 117 -14.73 -0.54 -27.93
N LEU A 118 -15.74 -0.12 -27.16
CA LEU A 118 -15.58 0.90 -26.14
C LEU A 118 -14.58 0.46 -25.06
N MET A 119 -14.69 -0.78 -24.56
CA MET A 119 -13.76 -1.28 -23.55
C MET A 119 -12.32 -1.41 -24.05
N LEU A 120 -12.09 -1.54 -25.36
CA LEU A 120 -10.75 -1.59 -25.94
C LEU A 120 -10.18 -0.18 -26.23
N GLU A 121 -11.04 0.83 -26.35
CA GLU A 121 -10.66 2.23 -26.53
C GLU A 121 -10.32 2.95 -25.21
N GLU A 122 -10.99 2.59 -24.10
CA GLU A 122 -10.76 3.12 -22.73
C GLU A 122 -9.39 2.73 -22.13
#